data_AF-A0AAU9TX16-F1
#
_entry.id   AF-A0AAU9TX16-F1
#
_cell.length_a   1.000
_cell.length_b   1.000
_cell.length_c   1.000
_cell.angle_alpha   90.00
_cell.angle_beta   90.00
_cell.angle_gamma   90.00
#
_symmetry.space_group_name_H-M   'P 1'
#
loop_
_entity.id
_entity.type
_entity.pdbx_description
1 polymer ?
#
loop_
_entity_poly.entity_id
_entity_poly.type
_entity_poly.pdbx_seq_one_letter_code
_entity_poly.pdbx_strand_id
1 'polypeptide(L)'
;MDALVQKGYAEPAPAEKTPNRTWYLPHFVVINPMKPDKLRVVRDAAARTSGVSLNDMLLKGPDLLQSLRGVVMRFRQHTIAVTADIKEMFMQVKLRPQDRDALRYLWKNDRRDDHTPEEYRMTSLIFSASCLPSTAIYVKDLNAKEHECEFTTIVESRR
;
A
#
# COMPACT_ATOMS: atom_id res chain seq x y z
N MET A 1 -9.65 -5.85 -11.74
CA MET A 1 -8.19 -5.85 -11.92
C MET A 1 -7.77 -4.68 -12.80
N ASP A 2 -8.45 -4.48 -13.92
CA ASP A 2 -8.20 -3.43 -14.91
C ASP A 2 -8.00 -2.03 -14.29
N ALA A 3 -8.81 -1.66 -13.30
CA ALA A 3 -8.65 -0.38 -12.60
C ALA A 3 -7.28 -0.22 -11.90
N LEU A 4 -6.68 -1.29 -11.38
CA LEU A 4 -5.33 -1.25 -10.79
C LEU A 4 -4.26 -1.08 -11.87
N VAL A 5 -4.43 -1.74 -13.01
CA VAL A 5 -3.50 -1.64 -14.16
C VAL A 5 -3.57 -0.25 -14.78
N GLN A 6 -4.78 0.26 -15.00
CA GLN A 6 -5.02 1.59 -15.57
C GLN A 6 -4.43 2.71 -14.69
N LYS A 7 -4.51 2.58 -13.37
CA LYS A 7 -3.89 3.51 -12.41
C LYS A 7 -2.38 3.28 -12.24
N GLY A 8 -1.82 2.25 -12.90
CA GLY A 8 -0.42 1.89 -12.80
C GLY A 8 -0.02 1.40 -11.41
N TYR A 9 -0.94 0.81 -10.64
CA TYR A 9 -0.67 0.19 -9.32
C TYR A 9 -0.29 -1.29 -9.42
N ALA A 10 -0.62 -1.91 -10.56
CA ALA A 10 -0.23 -3.28 -10.89
C ALA A 10 0.12 -3.37 -12.37
N GLU A 11 0.90 -4.39 -12.73
CA GLU A 11 1.28 -4.69 -14.10
C GLU A 11 1.34 -6.21 -14.30
N PRO A 12 1.18 -6.71 -15.54
CA PRO A 12 1.48 -8.11 -15.86
C PRO A 12 2.89 -8.45 -15.39
N ALA A 13 3.06 -9.60 -14.74
CA ALA A 13 4.36 -10.01 -14.28
C ALA A 13 5.22 -10.49 -15.47
N PRO A 14 6.51 -10.11 -15.54
CA PRO A 14 7.39 -10.63 -16.58
C PRO A 14 7.59 -12.14 -16.39
N ALA A 15 7.83 -12.83 -17.51
CA ALA A 15 8.12 -14.26 -17.52
C ALA A 15 9.37 -14.58 -16.70
N GLU A 16 10.40 -13.73 -16.84
CA GLU A 16 11.59 -13.80 -16.00
C GLU A 16 11.29 -13.31 -14.58
N LYS A 17 11.71 -14.10 -13.59
CA LYS A 17 11.47 -13.87 -12.17
C LYS A 17 12.75 -13.34 -11.53
N THR A 18 12.62 -12.34 -10.65
CA THR A 18 13.75 -11.85 -9.88
C THR A 18 14.23 -12.95 -8.93
N PRO A 19 15.48 -13.44 -9.06
CA PRO A 19 16.01 -14.50 -8.21
C PRO A 19 15.96 -14.09 -6.73
N ASN A 20 15.55 -15.01 -5.86
CA ASN A 20 15.47 -14.82 -4.40
C ASN A 20 14.59 -13.64 -3.93
N ARG A 21 13.78 -13.04 -4.81
CA ARG A 21 12.85 -11.94 -4.49
C ARG A 21 11.49 -12.14 -5.14
N THR A 22 11.06 -13.39 -5.22
CA THR A 22 9.77 -13.77 -5.80
C THR A 22 8.87 -14.35 -4.72
N TRP A 23 7.67 -13.78 -4.56
CA TRP A 23 6.67 -14.27 -3.63
C TRP A 23 5.26 -14.08 -4.19
N TYR A 24 4.42 -15.11 -4.05
CA TYR A 24 3.02 -15.07 -4.48
C TYR A 24 2.11 -14.83 -3.30
N LEU A 25 1.35 -13.74 -3.39
CA LEU A 25 0.37 -13.35 -2.40
C LEU A 25 -0.97 -14.01 -2.73
N PRO A 26 -1.54 -14.80 -1.80
CA PRO A 26 -2.93 -15.16 -1.91
C PRO A 26 -3.79 -13.89 -1.81
N HIS A 27 -4.90 -13.89 -2.51
CA HIS A 27 -5.84 -12.77 -2.47
C HIS A 27 -7.26 -13.26 -2.28
N PHE A 28 -8.05 -12.48 -1.55
CA PHE A 28 -9.45 -12.76 -1.29
C PHE A 28 -10.25 -11.46 -1.25
N VAL A 29 -11.55 -11.58 -1.42
CA VAL A 29 -12.48 -10.45 -1.41
C VAL A 29 -13.02 -10.26 0.00
N VAL A 30 -12.97 -9.02 0.48
CA VAL A 30 -13.64 -8.58 1.71
C VAL A 30 -14.75 -7.62 1.32
N ILE A 31 -15.94 -7.88 1.87
CA ILE A 31 -17.13 -7.05 1.70
C ILE A 31 -17.41 -6.38 3.04
N ASN A 32 -17.54 -5.04 3.02
CA ASN A 32 -17.97 -4.32 4.21
C ASN A 32 -19.50 -4.34 4.26
N PRO A 33 -20.14 -4.86 5.33
CA PRO A 33 -21.61 -4.87 5.45
C PRO A 33 -22.24 -3.48 5.30
N MET A 34 -21.54 -2.42 5.71
CA MET A 34 -22.00 -1.03 5.58
C MET A 34 -21.82 -0.44 4.18
N LYS A 35 -21.06 -1.12 3.30
CA LYS A 35 -20.78 -0.71 1.91
C LYS A 35 -20.76 -1.95 1.00
N PRO A 36 -21.89 -2.66 0.85
CA PRO A 36 -21.93 -3.96 0.17
C PRO A 36 -21.50 -3.87 -1.30
N ASP A 37 -21.79 -2.74 -1.95
CA ASP A 37 -21.44 -2.51 -3.37
C ASP A 37 -19.93 -2.29 -3.60
N LYS A 38 -19.15 -2.11 -2.53
CA LYS A 38 -17.71 -1.83 -2.61
C LYS A 38 -16.90 -3.05 -2.23
N LEU A 39 -16.59 -3.87 -3.23
CA LEU A 39 -15.66 -4.99 -3.10
C LEU A 39 -14.24 -4.49 -2.83
N ARG A 40 -13.53 -5.15 -1.89
CA ARG A 40 -12.11 -4.89 -1.62
C ARG A 40 -11.33 -6.18 -1.80
N VAL A 41 -10.36 -6.17 -2.70
CA VAL A 41 -9.42 -7.28 -2.84
C VAL A 41 -8.28 -7.08 -1.85
N VAL A 42 -8.17 -8.00 -0.91
CA VAL A 42 -7.04 -8.08 0.03
C VAL A 42 -6.02 -9.01 -0.57
N ARG A 43 -4.75 -8.61 -0.54
CA ARG A 43 -3.60 -9.48 -0.81
C ARG A 43 -2.98 -9.78 0.52
N ASP A 44 -2.88 -11.04 0.92
CA ASP A 44 -2.50 -11.38 2.28
C ASP A 44 -0.99 -11.63 2.39
N ALA A 45 -0.27 -10.66 2.94
CA ALA A 45 1.17 -10.77 3.20
C ALA A 45 1.48 -11.49 4.52
N ALA A 46 0.47 -11.79 5.34
CA ALA A 46 0.61 -12.57 6.56
C ALA A 46 0.36 -14.07 6.33
N ALA A 47 -0.23 -14.43 5.19
CA ALA A 47 -0.38 -15.82 4.79
C ALA A 47 0.98 -16.55 4.79
N ARG A 48 1.01 -17.69 5.48
CA ARG A 48 2.23 -18.50 5.65
C ARG A 48 2.25 -19.62 4.63
N THR A 49 3.38 -19.77 3.95
CA THR A 49 3.69 -20.91 3.07
C THR A 49 4.99 -21.53 3.56
N SER A 50 5.00 -22.83 3.81
CA SER A 50 6.18 -23.54 4.32
C SER A 50 6.78 -22.89 5.59
N GLY A 51 5.90 -22.42 6.48
CA GLY A 51 6.29 -21.84 7.79
C GLY A 51 6.64 -20.35 7.78
N VAL A 52 6.80 -19.72 6.61
CA VAL A 52 7.18 -18.30 6.48
C VAL A 52 6.11 -17.49 5.75
N SER A 53 5.95 -16.23 6.13
CA SER A 53 5.13 -15.23 5.44
C SER A 53 6.00 -14.14 4.82
N LEU A 54 5.44 -13.35 3.90
CA LEU A 54 6.14 -12.18 3.38
C LEU A 54 6.46 -11.19 4.51
N ASN A 55 5.54 -11.00 5.46
CA ASN A 55 5.74 -10.09 6.59
C ASN A 55 6.91 -10.50 7.51
N ASP A 56 7.24 -11.79 7.61
CA ASP A 56 8.41 -12.26 8.36
C ASP A 56 9.74 -11.86 7.66
N MET A 57 9.70 -11.63 6.35
CA MET A 57 10.85 -11.27 5.51
C MET A 57 10.97 -9.75 5.31
N LEU A 58 10.01 -8.97 5.80
CA LEU A 58 9.99 -7.51 5.67
C LEU A 58 10.44 -6.84 6.97
N LEU A 59 11.27 -5.81 6.84
CA LEU A 59 11.59 -4.92 7.95
C LEU A 59 10.38 -4.01 8.23
N LYS A 60 9.74 -4.18 9.39
CA LYS A 60 8.57 -3.40 9.82
C LYS A 60 8.84 -1.87 9.85
N GLY A 61 10.09 -1.48 10.13
CA GLY A 61 10.46 -0.10 10.36
C GLY A 61 9.98 0.44 11.72
N PRO A 62 10.37 1.68 12.07
CA PRO A 62 9.98 2.31 13.33
C PRO A 62 8.49 2.69 13.34
N ASP A 63 7.91 2.82 14.54
CA ASP A 63 6.58 3.40 14.69
C ASP A 63 6.66 4.92 14.52
N LEU A 64 6.08 5.42 13.43
CA LEU A 64 6.01 6.85 13.09
C LEU A 64 4.62 7.43 13.34
N LEU A 65 3.70 6.65 13.90
CA LEU A 65 2.34 7.11 14.16
C LEU A 65 2.35 8.21 15.22
N GLN A 66 1.60 9.27 14.93
CA GLN A 66 1.37 10.33 15.89
C GLN A 66 0.30 9.88 16.88
N SER A 67 0.51 10.17 18.16
CA SER A 67 -0.49 9.94 19.20
C SER A 67 -1.80 10.63 18.81
N LEU A 68 -2.90 9.87 18.75
CA LEU A 68 -4.23 10.43 18.46
C LEU A 68 -4.58 11.56 19.43
N ARG A 69 -4.22 11.41 20.72
CA ARG A 69 -4.37 12.47 21.72
C ARG A 69 -3.61 13.73 21.33
N GLY A 70 -2.35 13.59 20.91
CA GLY A 70 -1.54 14.71 20.44
C GLY A 70 -2.15 15.41 19.22
N VAL A 71 -2.63 14.64 18.25
CA VAL A 71 -3.32 15.16 17.06
C VAL A 71 -4.58 15.95 17.44
N VAL A 72 -5.45 15.39 18.28
CA VAL A 72 -6.69 16.06 18.73
C VAL A 72 -6.39 17.32 19.55
N MET A 73 -5.36 17.30 20.41
CA MET A 73 -4.99 18.49 21.18
C MET A 73 -4.51 19.63 20.27
N ARG A 74 -3.64 19.34 19.28
CA ARG A 74 -3.21 20.35 18.29
C ARG A 74 -4.35 20.88 17.43
N PHE A 75 -5.28 20.01 17.04
CA PHE A 75 -6.46 20.40 16.28
C PHE A 75 -7.33 21.44 17.00
N ARG A 76 -7.25 21.49 18.33
CA ARG A 76 -7.99 22.44 19.17
C ARG A 76 -7.20 23.70 19.56
N GLN A 77 -5.91 23.80 19.21
CA GLN A 77 -5.06 24.93 19.59
C GLN A 77 -5.42 26.22 18.85
N HIS A 78 -5.98 26.12 17.65
CA HIS A 78 -6.32 27.26 16.81
C HIS A 78 -7.82 27.28 16.49
N THR A 79 -8.35 28.46 16.18
CA THR A 79 -9.77 28.68 15.85
C THR A 79 -10.19 27.97 14.56
N ILE A 80 -9.26 27.80 13.63
CA ILE A 80 -9.50 27.20 12.31
C ILE A 80 -8.58 26.00 12.17
N ALA A 81 -9.14 24.89 11.72
CA ALA A 81 -8.40 23.66 11.46
C ALA A 81 -8.67 23.15 10.04
N VAL A 82 -7.62 22.69 9.38
CA VAL A 82 -7.68 22.18 7.99
C VAL A 82 -7.37 20.69 8.00
N THR A 83 -8.20 19.92 7.30
CA THR A 83 -8.01 18.48 7.12
C THR A 83 -7.98 18.14 5.65
N ALA A 84 -7.11 17.21 5.26
CA ALA A 84 -7.08 16.66 3.92
C ALA A 84 -6.86 15.14 3.99
N ASP A 85 -7.44 14.41 3.03
CA ASP A 85 -7.22 12.98 2.85
C ASP A 85 -6.38 12.72 1.59
N ILE A 86 -5.31 11.94 1.73
CA ILE A 86 -4.49 11.56 0.59
C ILE A 86 -5.12 10.33 -0.06
N LYS A 87 -5.81 10.57 -1.18
CA LYS A 87 -6.47 9.51 -1.94
C LYS A 87 -5.49 8.38 -2.29
N GLU A 88 -5.83 7.17 -1.86
CA GLU A 88 -5.06 5.95 -2.14
C GLU A 88 -3.58 6.07 -1.70
N MET A 89 -3.31 6.78 -0.59
CA MET A 89 -1.97 7.14 -0.07
C MET A 89 -0.89 6.06 -0.27
N PHE A 90 -1.18 4.82 0.13
CA PHE A 90 -0.23 3.72 0.02
C PHE A 90 0.11 3.36 -1.43
N MET A 91 -0.86 3.42 -2.33
CA MET A 91 -0.65 3.13 -3.75
C MET A 91 0.10 4.25 -4.47
N GLN A 92 0.21 5.44 -3.87
CA GLN A 92 1.04 6.53 -4.39
C GLN A 92 2.54 6.23 -4.21
N VAL A 93 2.92 5.37 -3.27
CA VAL A 93 4.31 4.98 -3.07
C VAL A 93 4.67 3.83 -4.01
N LYS A 94 5.57 4.11 -4.96
CA LYS A 94 6.03 3.14 -5.97
C LYS A 94 7.15 2.24 -5.44
N LEU A 95 7.13 0.99 -5.88
CA LEU A 95 8.15 0.00 -5.61
C LEU A 95 9.25 0.07 -6.66
N ARG A 96 10.49 -0.13 -6.19
CA ARG A 96 11.64 -0.34 -7.06
C ARG A 96 11.39 -1.55 -7.96
N PRO A 97 11.75 -1.51 -9.25
CA PRO A 97 11.49 -2.62 -10.18
C PRO A 97 11.96 -3.99 -9.67
N GLN A 98 13.14 -4.02 -9.03
CA GLN A 98 13.76 -5.21 -8.44
C GLN A 98 13.02 -5.82 -7.24
N ASP A 99 12.07 -5.09 -6.63
CA ASP A 99 11.32 -5.54 -5.45
C ASP A 99 9.88 -5.94 -5.81
N ARG A 100 9.41 -5.65 -7.04
CA ARG A 100 8.01 -5.87 -7.46
C ARG A 100 7.62 -7.34 -7.47
N ASP A 101 8.58 -8.23 -7.76
CA ASP A 101 8.34 -9.67 -7.80
C ASP A 101 8.06 -10.29 -6.41
N ALA A 102 8.37 -9.56 -5.33
CA ALA A 102 7.98 -9.95 -3.99
C ALA A 102 6.47 -9.79 -3.74
N LEU A 103 5.74 -9.14 -4.65
CA LEU A 103 4.30 -8.90 -4.58
C LEU A 103 3.57 -9.46 -5.81
N ARG A 104 3.98 -10.63 -6.30
CA ARG A 104 3.26 -11.36 -7.36
C ARG A 104 1.95 -11.95 -6.84
N TYR A 105 1.03 -12.20 -7.74
CA TYR A 105 -0.27 -12.81 -7.47
C TYR A 105 -0.84 -13.36 -8.77
N LEU A 106 -1.67 -14.39 -8.65
CA LEU A 106 -2.41 -14.95 -9.77
C LEU A 106 -3.74 -14.22 -9.92
N TRP A 107 -4.20 -14.00 -11.14
CA TRP A 107 -5.50 -13.40 -11.43
C TRP A 107 -6.23 -14.17 -12.53
N LYS A 108 -7.55 -14.29 -12.39
CA LYS A 108 -8.42 -14.93 -13.38
C LYS A 108 -9.72 -14.15 -13.48
N ASN A 109 -10.11 -13.77 -14.70
CA ASN A 109 -11.28 -12.93 -14.94
C ASN A 109 -12.59 -13.68 -14.71
N ASP A 110 -12.72 -14.89 -15.25
CA ASP A 110 -13.84 -15.79 -14.94
C ASP A 110 -13.32 -17.09 -14.31
N ARG A 111 -13.89 -17.47 -13.17
CA ARG A 111 -13.55 -18.72 -12.49
C ARG A 111 -13.91 -19.95 -13.32
N ARG A 112 -14.89 -19.85 -14.21
CA ARG A 112 -15.43 -20.96 -15.02
C ARG A 112 -14.69 -21.18 -16.33
N ASP A 113 -13.85 -20.23 -16.71
CA ASP A 113 -12.98 -20.36 -17.86
C ASP A 113 -11.95 -21.47 -17.60
N ASP A 114 -11.54 -22.23 -18.62
CA ASP A 114 -10.53 -23.27 -18.49
C ASP A 114 -9.10 -22.72 -18.66
N HIS A 115 -8.98 -21.42 -18.98
CA HIS A 115 -7.69 -20.75 -19.12
C HIS A 115 -6.89 -20.71 -17.81
N THR A 116 -5.58 -20.86 -17.96
CA THR A 116 -4.58 -20.78 -16.88
C THR A 116 -4.60 -19.38 -16.26
N PRO A 117 -4.55 -19.23 -14.92
CA PRO A 117 -4.46 -17.92 -14.28
C PRO A 117 -3.26 -17.11 -14.78
N GLU A 118 -3.47 -15.83 -15.03
CA GLU A 118 -2.42 -14.89 -15.42
C GLU A 118 -1.62 -14.44 -14.18
N GLU A 119 -0.32 -14.20 -14.37
CA GLU A 119 0.53 -13.65 -13.32
C GLU A 119 0.58 -12.12 -13.40
N TYR A 120 0.34 -11.47 -12.27
CA TYR A 120 0.51 -10.03 -12.11
C TYR A 120 1.42 -9.74 -10.94
N ARG A 121 1.97 -8.52 -10.91
CA ARG A 121 2.73 -7.99 -9.77
C ARG A 121 2.32 -6.57 -9.44
N MET A 122 2.52 -6.18 -8.19
CA MET A 122 2.28 -4.80 -7.77
C MET A 122 3.45 -3.90 -8.14
N THR A 123 3.14 -2.67 -8.52
CA THR A 123 4.12 -1.60 -8.73
C THR A 123 4.10 -0.59 -7.59
N SER A 124 3.13 -0.70 -6.67
CA SER A 124 2.95 0.16 -5.51
C SER A 124 2.81 -0.66 -4.22
N LEU A 125 3.01 0.00 -3.06
CA LEU A 125 2.83 -0.66 -1.75
C LEU A 125 1.42 -1.23 -1.56
N ILE A 126 1.33 -2.35 -0.84
CA ILE A 126 0.07 -3.05 -0.52
C ILE A 126 -0.33 -2.86 0.94
N PHE A 127 -1.65 -2.91 1.20
CA PHE A 127 -2.24 -2.67 2.52
C PHE A 127 -1.84 -3.68 3.62
N SER A 128 -1.39 -4.88 3.26
CA SER A 128 -1.11 -5.96 4.22
C SER A 128 0.36 -6.08 4.61
N ALA A 129 1.26 -5.31 3.99
CA ALA A 129 2.68 -5.35 4.28
C ALA A 129 2.97 -4.72 5.65
N SER A 130 3.74 -5.41 6.50
CA SER A 130 4.08 -4.97 7.85
C SER A 130 4.84 -3.63 7.87
N CYS A 131 5.64 -3.37 6.84
CA CYS A 131 6.41 -2.14 6.66
C CYS A 131 5.60 -0.95 6.13
N LEU A 132 4.32 -1.15 5.82
CA LEU A 132 3.51 -0.16 5.12
C LEU A 132 3.35 1.15 5.90
N PRO A 133 2.94 1.16 7.19
CA PRO A 133 2.68 2.40 7.90
C PRO A 133 3.93 3.27 8.00
N SER A 134 5.06 2.67 8.38
CA SER A 134 6.34 3.37 8.53
C SER A 134 6.81 3.95 7.18
N THR A 135 6.76 3.16 6.11
CA THR A 135 7.19 3.59 4.77
C THR A 135 6.33 4.72 4.24
N ALA A 136 5.00 4.60 4.33
CA ALA A 136 4.08 5.59 3.80
C ALA A 136 4.14 6.91 4.58
N ILE A 137 4.26 6.84 5.91
CA ILE A 137 4.43 8.05 6.74
C ILE A 137 5.75 8.71 6.39
N TYR A 138 6.85 7.97 6.30
CA TYR A 138 8.17 8.51 5.95
C TYR A 138 8.16 9.23 4.60
N VAL A 139 7.62 8.60 3.55
CA VAL A 139 7.57 9.21 2.20
C VAL A 139 6.71 10.47 2.19
N LYS A 140 5.51 10.42 2.81
CA LYS A 140 4.65 11.61 2.96
C LYS A 140 5.38 12.72 3.73
N ASP A 141 6.12 12.33 4.77
CA ASP A 141 6.84 13.23 5.64
C ASP A 141 8.05 13.88 4.97
N LEU A 142 8.75 13.13 4.12
CA LEU A 142 9.86 13.58 3.30
C LEU A 142 9.39 14.54 2.21
N ASN A 143 8.36 14.17 1.44
CA ASN A 143 7.79 15.02 0.39
C ASN A 143 7.33 16.37 0.97
N ALA A 144 6.70 16.38 2.14
CA ALA A 144 6.28 17.62 2.78
C ALA A 144 7.45 18.56 3.13
N LYS A 145 8.62 18.00 3.47
CA LYS A 145 9.84 18.77 3.76
C LYS A 145 10.53 19.25 2.49
N GLU A 146 10.64 18.38 1.48
CA GLU A 146 11.31 18.72 0.21
C GLU A 146 10.58 19.85 -0.54
N HIS A 147 9.26 19.93 -0.41
CA HIS A 147 8.43 20.97 -1.05
C HIS A 147 8.02 22.10 -0.09
N GLU A 148 8.60 22.19 1.11
CA GLU A 148 8.24 23.20 2.12
C GLU A 148 8.46 24.64 1.60
N CYS A 149 9.56 24.87 0.88
CA CYS A 149 9.88 26.18 0.29
C CYS A 149 8.95 26.59 -0.85
N GLU A 150 8.32 25.61 -1.52
CA GLU A 150 7.37 25.85 -2.62
C GLU A 150 5.97 26.19 -2.07
N PHE A 151 5.62 25.67 -0.89
CA PHE A 151 4.31 25.82 -0.25
C PHE A 151 4.41 26.43 1.17
N THR A 152 5.02 27.61 1.28
CA THR A 152 5.38 28.28 2.54
C THR A 152 4.20 28.64 3.46
N THR A 153 2.95 28.58 3.00
CA THR A 153 1.78 29.03 3.77
C THR A 153 1.11 27.95 4.62
N ILE A 154 1.45 26.65 4.48
CA ILE A 154 0.64 25.54 5.03
C ILE A 154 1.33 24.74 6.17
N VAL A 155 2.60 25.01 6.50
CA VAL A 155 3.39 24.04 7.28
C VAL A 155 3.49 24.39 8.78
N GLU A 156 2.40 24.18 9.52
CA GLU A 156 2.47 23.87 10.96
C GLU A 156 1.75 22.54 11.22
N SER A 157 2.40 21.41 10.92
CA SER A 157 1.80 20.09 11.17
C SER A 157 2.58 19.19 12.13
N ARG A 158 3.75 19.61 12.65
CA ARG A 158 4.68 18.68 13.34
C ARG A 158 5.44 19.14 14.57
N ARG A 159 5.19 20.33 15.12
CA ARG A 159 5.74 20.64 16.46
C ARG A 159 4.83 20.10 17.58
#